data_AF-A0A1E1KIE3-F1
#
_entry.id   AF-A0A1E1KIE3-F1
#
_cell.length_a   1.000
_cell.length_b   1.000
_cell.length_c   1.000
_cell.angle_alpha   90.00
_cell.angle_beta   90.00
_cell.angle_gamma   90.00
#
_symmetry.space_group_name_H-M   'P 1'
#
loop_
_entity.id
_entity.type
_entity.pdbx_description
1 polymer ?
#
loop_
_entity_poly.entity_id
_entity_poly.type
_entity_poly.pdbx_seq_one_letter_code
_entity_poly.pdbx_strand_id
1 'polypeptide(L)'
;MDIRDEKAVQILFADIRLTFRTADVLINDAGSGKSAPPINDTKIADFWRDFEVKVKGTLLMTPKFIKLVEKTKPATIINIPAGRKIGR
;
A
#
# COMPACT_ATOMS: atom_id res chain seq x y z
N MET A 1 3.60 5.48 9.26
CA MET A 1 2.26 5.92 8.81
C MET A 1 1.40 4.70 8.54
N ASP A 2 0.11 4.72 8.87
CA ASP A 2 -0.84 3.67 8.49
C ASP A 2 -1.50 4.00 7.14
N ILE A 3 -1.30 3.16 6.13
CA ILE A 3 -1.85 3.41 4.78
C ILE A 3 -3.35 3.12 4.67
N ARG A 4 -3.97 2.58 5.73
CA ARG A 4 -5.41 2.34 5.80
C ARG A 4 -6.20 3.57 6.24
N ASP A 5 -5.49 4.56 6.78
CA ASP A 5 -6.02 5.84 7.20
C ASP A 5 -5.90 6.85 6.05
N GLU A 6 -7.05 7.25 5.51
CA GLU A 6 -7.13 8.22 4.42
C GLU A 6 -6.51 9.57 4.76
N LYS A 7 -6.64 10.03 6.00
CA LYS A 7 -6.09 11.30 6.44
C LYS A 7 -4.57 11.22 6.50
N ALA A 8 -4.04 10.12 7.02
CA ALA A 8 -2.60 9.88 7.04
C ALA A 8 -2.03 9.85 5.61
N VAL A 9 -2.72 9.21 4.67
CA VAL A 9 -2.34 9.20 3.24
C VAL A 9 -2.38 10.60 2.64
N GLN A 10 -3.40 11.39 2.94
CA GLN A 10 -3.48 12.78 2.47
C GLN A 10 -2.30 13.63 2.96
N ILE A 11 -1.95 13.52 4.24
CA ILE A 11 -0.83 14.25 4.85
C ILE A 11 0.48 13.86 4.15
N LEU A 12 0.74 12.56 3.96
CA LEU A 12 1.94 12.10 3.28
C LEU A 12 2.10 12.70 1.87
N PHE A 13 1.04 12.71 1.07
CA PHE A 13 1.12 13.25 -0.29
C PHE A 13 1.25 14.77 -0.32
N ALA A 14 0.74 15.48 0.70
CA ALA A 14 1.00 16.89 0.88
C ALA A 14 2.50 17.14 1.18
N ASP A 15 3.07 16.36 2.10
CA ASP A 15 4.49 16.45 2.48
C ASP A 15 5.43 16.13 1.32
N ILE A 16 5.13 15.10 0.52
CA ILE A 16 5.90 14.76 -0.67
C ILE A 16 5.85 15.91 -1.69
N ARG A 17 4.67 16.52 -1.90
CA ARG A 17 4.54 17.66 -2.81
C ARG A 17 5.33 18.89 -2.32
N LEU A 18 5.35 19.14 -1.01
CA LEU A 18 6.13 20.23 -0.44
C LEU A 18 7.64 19.99 -0.54
N THR A 19 8.08 18.76 -0.31
CA THR A 19 9.50 18.42 -0.19
C THR A 19 10.15 18.14 -1.55
N PHE A 20 9.47 17.39 -2.41
CA PHE A 20 10.02 16.84 -3.65
C PHE A 20 9.26 17.30 -4.91
N ARG A 21 8.15 18.01 -4.75
CA ARG A 21 7.21 18.42 -5.82
C ARG A 21 6.44 17.28 -6.49
N THR A 22 7.11 16.16 -6.77
CA THR A 22 6.58 14.98 -7.44
C THR A 22 7.28 13.72 -6.92
N ALA A 23 6.82 12.55 -7.37
CA ALA A 23 7.54 11.28 -7.28
C ALA A 23 7.59 10.61 -8.68
N ASP A 24 8.44 9.60 -8.83
CA ASP A 24 8.61 8.85 -10.08
C ASP A 24 8.06 7.42 -9.98
N VAL A 25 8.16 6.82 -8.79
CA VAL A 25 7.79 5.44 -8.53
C VAL A 25 6.97 5.35 -7.24
N LEU A 26 5.83 4.66 -7.31
CA LEU A 26 5.10 4.17 -6.14
C LEU A 26 5.36 2.68 -5.96
N ILE A 27 5.82 2.30 -4.77
CA ILE A 27 5.99 0.89 -4.39
C ILE A 27 4.96 0.57 -3.30
N ASN A 28 3.95 -0.23 -3.63
CA ASN A 28 2.96 -0.75 -2.69
C ASN A 28 3.48 -2.06 -2.07
N ASP A 29 4.22 -1.94 -0.96
CA ASP A 29 4.86 -3.06 -0.24
C ASP A 29 4.42 -3.19 1.23
N ALA A 30 3.37 -2.49 1.63
CA ALA A 30 2.91 -2.59 3.02
C ALA A 30 2.37 -4.00 3.32
N GLY A 31 2.89 -4.60 4.39
CA GLY A 31 2.49 -5.91 4.90
C GLY A 31 2.02 -5.85 6.35
N SER A 32 1.25 -6.86 6.76
CA SER A 32 0.78 -7.03 8.14
C SER A 32 1.80 -7.71 9.07
N GLY A 33 2.96 -8.13 8.53
CA GLY A 33 4.07 -8.72 9.28
C GLY A 33 3.82 -10.14 9.82
N LYS A 34 2.68 -10.76 9.52
CA LYS A 34 2.34 -12.11 9.97
C LYS A 34 2.23 -13.06 8.78
N SER A 35 2.77 -14.27 8.92
CA SER A 35 2.41 -15.37 8.02
C SER A 35 0.97 -15.78 8.32
N ALA A 36 0.16 -15.93 7.26
CA ALA A 36 -1.20 -16.42 7.41
C ALA A 36 -1.16 -17.88 7.88
N PRO A 37 -1.87 -18.25 8.96
CA PRO A 37 -2.03 -19.65 9.34
C PRO A 37 -2.90 -20.39 8.30
N PRO A 38 -3.05 -21.72 8.43
CA PRO A 38 -4.09 -22.45 7.73
C PRO A 38 -5.47 -21.78 7.86
N ILE A 39 -6.33 -21.95 6.84
CA ILE A 39 -7.61 -21.23 6.79
C ILE A 39 -8.57 -21.62 7.92
N ASN A 40 -8.51 -22.86 8.38
CA ASN A 40 -9.26 -23.38 9.53
C ASN A 40 -8.83 -22.74 10.86
N ASP A 41 -7.61 -22.20 10.93
CA ASP A 41 -7.06 -21.53 12.12
C ASP A 41 -7.04 -20.00 11.98
N THR A 42 -7.45 -19.49 10.81
CA THR A 42 -7.44 -18.06 10.51
C THR A 42 -8.59 -17.36 11.21
N LYS A 43 -8.28 -16.39 12.07
CA LYS A 43 -9.30 -15.47 12.59
C LYS A 43 -9.79 -14.57 11.46
N ILE A 44 -11.10 -14.45 11.30
CA ILE A 44 -11.72 -13.58 10.29
C ILE A 44 -11.22 -12.13 10.40
N ALA A 45 -10.99 -11.63 11.62
CA ALA A 45 -10.43 -10.30 11.85
C ALA A 45 -9.01 -10.13 11.29
N ASP A 46 -8.17 -11.17 11.37
CA ASP A 46 -6.81 -11.12 10.80
C ASP A 46 -6.85 -11.12 9.27
N PHE A 47 -7.77 -11.86 8.66
CA PHE A 47 -8.00 -11.81 7.22
C PHE A 47 -8.39 -10.39 6.75
N TRP A 48 -9.37 -9.77 7.41
CA TRP A 48 -9.79 -8.42 7.06
C TRP A 48 -8.70 -7.38 7.30
N ARG A 49 -7.93 -7.53 8.38
CA ARG A 49 -6.75 -6.69 8.63
C ARG A 49 -5.76 -6.76 7.48
N ASP A 50 -5.45 -7.96 7.00
CA ASP A 50 -4.57 -8.18 5.85
C ASP A 50 -5.12 -7.55 4.57
N PHE A 51 -6.42 -7.71 4.33
CA PHE A 51 -7.10 -7.13 3.18
C PHE A 51 -7.06 -5.60 3.23
N GLU A 52 -7.31 -5.01 4.39
CA GLU A 52 -7.23 -3.56 4.54
C GLU A 52 -5.80 -3.04 4.29
N VAL A 53 -4.78 -3.68 4.86
CA VAL A 53 -3.40 -3.24 4.66
C VAL A 53 -3.03 -3.33 3.18
N LYS A 54 -3.26 -4.48 2.54
CA LYS A 54 -2.77 -4.72 1.18
C LYS A 54 -3.66 -4.09 0.11
N VAL A 55 -4.97 -4.28 0.19
CA VAL A 55 -5.91 -3.89 -0.86
C VAL A 55 -6.40 -2.47 -0.65
N LYS A 56 -7.02 -2.18 0.51
CA LYS A 56 -7.48 -0.81 0.80
C LYS A 56 -6.31 0.17 0.80
N GLY A 57 -5.18 -0.19 1.41
CA GLY A 57 -3.97 0.63 1.38
C GLY A 57 -3.51 0.97 -0.04
N THR A 58 -3.38 -0.03 -0.92
CA THR A 58 -3.02 0.17 -2.34
C THR A 58 -4.05 1.05 -3.07
N LEU A 59 -5.34 0.86 -2.78
CA LEU A 59 -6.44 1.64 -3.36
C LEU A 59 -6.38 3.11 -2.93
N LEU A 60 -5.93 3.41 -1.72
CA LEU A 60 -5.78 4.79 -1.22
C LEU A 60 -4.51 5.47 -1.78
N MET A 61 -3.41 4.74 -1.89
CA MET A 61 -2.12 5.28 -2.35
C MET A 61 -2.09 5.58 -3.85
N THR A 62 -2.63 4.67 -4.67
CA THR A 62 -2.55 4.74 -6.14
C THR A 62 -3.13 6.02 -6.76
N PRO A 63 -4.40 6.42 -6.49
CA PRO A 63 -4.97 7.62 -7.09
C PRO A 63 -4.30 8.91 -6.60
N LYS A 64 -3.72 8.91 -5.39
CA LYS A 64 -2.98 10.05 -4.86
C LYS A 64 -1.63 10.20 -5.57
N PHE A 65 -0.93 9.10 -5.81
CA PHE A 65 0.29 9.10 -6.62
C PHE A 65 0.04 9.58 -8.05
N ILE A 66 -1.01 9.08 -8.71
CA ILE A 66 -1.38 9.53 -10.07
C ILE A 66 -1.66 11.05 -10.11
N LYS A 67 -2.24 11.62 -9.05
CA LYS A 67 -2.46 13.08 -8.94
C LYS A 67 -1.19 13.86 -8.61
N LEU A 68 -0.22 13.23 -7.96
CA LEU A 68 1.05 13.83 -7.61
C LEU A 68 1.96 13.98 -8.84
N VAL A 69 2.03 12.94 -9.68
CA VAL A 69 3.01 12.87 -10.77
C VAL A 69 2.78 13.91 -11.88
N GLU A 70 3.88 14.44 -12.40
CA GLU A 70 3.87 15.32 -13.57
C GLU A 70 3.56 14.52 -14.84
N LYS A 71 2.62 14.99 -15.67
CA LYS A 71 2.18 14.29 -16.90
C LYS A 71 3.23 14.24 -18.02
N THR A 72 4.34 14.96 -17.85
CA THR A 72 5.42 15.09 -18.84
C THR A 72 6.44 13.97 -18.77
N LYS A 73 6.42 13.14 -17.71
CA LYS A 73 7.33 12.01 -17.53
C LYS A 73 6.56 10.72 -17.19
N PRO A 74 7.07 9.54 -17.57
CA PRO A 74 6.48 8.27 -17.15
C PRO A 74 6.48 8.14 -15.62
N ALA A 75 5.42 7.53 -15.10
CA ALA A 75 5.31 7.15 -13.70
C ALA A 75 5.14 5.63 -13.59
N THR A 76 5.74 5.02 -12.57
CA THR A 76 5.69 3.56 -12.37
C THR A 76 5.01 3.21 -11.06
N ILE A 77 4.09 2.25 -11.09
CA ILE A 77 3.50 1.65 -9.89
C ILE A 77 3.93 0.19 -9.83
N ILE A 78 4.53 -0.20 -8.71
CA ILE A 78 4.95 -1.56 -8.43
C ILE A 78 4.13 -2.07 -7.24
N ASN A 79 3.37 -3.14 -7.44
CA ASN A 79 2.67 -3.84 -6.36
C ASN A 79 3.47 -5.08 -5.97
N ILE A 80 3.79 -5.21 -4.68
CA ILE A 80 4.47 -6.40 -4.16
C ILE A 80 3.41 -7.30 -3.53
N PRO A 81 2.96 -8.37 -4.24
CA PRO A 81 2.09 -9.36 -3.62
C PRO A 81 2.89 -10.13 -2.57
N ALA A 82 2.33 -10.30 -1.38
CA ALA A 82 2.98 -11.06 -0.32
C ALA A 82 3.31 -12.49 -0.77
N GLY A 83 4.58 -12.87 -0.66
CA GLY A 83 5.03 -14.24 -0.89
C GLY A 83 4.65 -15.14 0.28
N ARG A 84 3.98 -16.26 0.01
CA ARG A 84 3.79 -17.33 1.01
C ARG A 84 5.00 -18.27 0.91
N LYS A 85 5.65 -18.59 2.03
CA LYS A 85 6.49 -19.80 2.09
C LYS A 85 5.55 -21.00 1.97
N ILE A 86 5.58 -21.70 0.85
CA ILE A 86 4.94 -23.00 0.72
C ILE A 86 5.85 -23.99 1.45
N GLY A 87 5.56 -24.22 2.74
CA GLY A 87 6.14 -25.35 3.46
C GLY A 87 5.53 -26.64 2.94
N ARG A 88 6.37 -27.60 2.56
CA ARG A 88 5.97 -29.00 2.38
C ARG A 88 5.77 -29.65 3.75
#